data_AF-A0A3M1YRU4-F1
#
_entry.id   AF-A0A3M1YRU4-F1
#
_cell.length_a   1.000
_cell.length_b   1.000
_cell.length_c   1.000
_cell.angle_alpha   90.00
_cell.angle_beta   90.00
_cell.angle_gamma   90.00
#
_symmetry.space_group_name_H-M   'P 1'
#
loop_
_entity.id
_entity.type
_entity.pdbx_description
1 polymer ?
#
loop_
_entity_poly.entity_id
_entity_poly.type
_entity_poly.pdbx_seq_one_letter_code
_entity_poly.pdbx_strand_id
1 'polypeptide(L)'
;FTPESRPGARHPKHEGRRCRGFDLSGLSVDGIRAEGRLNLGYLLDFYRHYPDPAHFFLPNHFFDKLAGTATFREQIESGATEAEIRKSWAPGLDAFRKTRARYLLYD
;
A
#
# COMPACT_ATOMS: atom_id res chain seq x y z
N PHE A 1 17.84 4.37 6.89
CA PHE A 1 17.80 5.85 6.80
C PHE A 1 17.43 6.43 8.16
N THR A 2 17.72 7.71 8.43
CA THR A 2 17.35 8.40 9.68
C THR A 2 16.61 9.68 9.31
N PRO A 3 15.30 9.81 9.62
CA PRO A 3 14.54 11.03 9.32
C PRO A 3 15.01 12.23 10.15
N GLU A 4 15.17 13.37 9.49
CA GLU A 4 15.58 14.64 10.10
C GLU A 4 14.59 15.75 9.77
N SER A 5 14.41 16.70 10.70
CA SER A 5 13.55 17.86 10.49
C SER A 5 14.12 18.76 9.40
N ARG A 6 13.26 19.16 8.45
CA ARG A 6 13.61 20.05 7.34
C ARG A 6 12.40 20.86 6.87
N PRO A 7 12.58 21.94 6.09
CA PRO A 7 11.46 22.63 5.45
C PRO A 7 10.59 21.64 4.65
N GLY A 8 9.26 21.68 4.86
CA GLY A 8 8.32 20.72 4.27
C GLY A 8 8.12 19.42 5.08
N ALA A 9 8.98 19.13 6.07
CA ALA A 9 8.87 18.00 6.98
C ALA A 9 9.43 18.38 8.36
N ARG A 10 8.75 19.29 9.08
CA ARG A 10 9.23 19.84 10.36
C ARG A 10 9.16 18.85 11.53
N HIS A 11 8.22 17.90 11.48
CA HIS A 11 8.02 16.87 12.50
C HIS A 11 7.84 15.52 11.81
N PRO A 12 8.88 14.95 11.18
CA PRO A 12 8.77 13.72 10.43
C PRO A 12 8.50 12.52 11.36
N LYS A 13 7.79 11.51 10.83
CA LYS A 13 7.64 10.24 11.55
C LYS A 13 9.01 9.64 11.83
N HIS A 14 9.19 9.15 13.06
CA HIS A 14 10.44 8.56 13.53
C HIS A 14 11.65 9.52 13.46
N GLU A 15 11.42 10.83 13.68
CA GLU A 15 12.49 11.83 13.76
C GLU A 15 13.65 11.39 14.67
N GLY A 16 14.88 11.50 14.15
CA GLY A 16 16.11 11.12 14.84
C GLY A 16 16.31 9.61 15.05
N ARG A 17 15.35 8.77 14.67
CA ARG A 17 15.43 7.32 14.86
C ARG A 17 15.95 6.63 13.61
N ARG A 18 16.90 5.71 13.79
CA ARG A 18 17.41 4.88 12.69
C ARG A 18 16.34 3.90 12.21
N CYS A 19 15.87 4.09 11.00
CA CYS A 19 14.92 3.23 10.30
C CYS A 19 15.65 2.24 9.37
N ARG A 20 15.11 1.02 9.28
CA ARG A 20 15.52 -0.02 8.33
C ARG A 20 14.39 -0.27 7.34
N GLY A 21 14.72 -0.50 6.07
CA GLY A 21 13.74 -0.71 5.02
C GLY A 21 14.39 -0.74 3.65
N PHE A 22 13.56 -0.68 2.61
CA PHE A 22 14.00 -0.71 1.22
C PHE A 22 14.34 0.69 0.71
N ASP A 23 15.36 0.77 -0.14
CA ASP A 23 15.61 1.92 -0.98
C ASP A 23 15.01 1.64 -2.36
N LEU A 24 13.93 2.37 -2.70
CA LEU A 24 13.22 2.23 -3.98
C LEU A 24 13.65 3.29 -5.01
N SER A 25 14.60 4.17 -4.66
CA SER A 25 14.99 5.30 -5.52
C SER A 25 15.70 4.87 -6.81
N GLY A 26 16.25 3.65 -6.84
CA GLY A 26 16.89 3.07 -8.03
C GLY A 26 15.93 2.39 -9.01
N LEU A 27 14.63 2.32 -8.70
CA LEU A 27 13.65 1.70 -9.60
C LEU A 27 13.41 2.58 -10.83
N SER A 28 13.37 1.97 -12.01
CA SER A 28 13.02 2.69 -13.23
C SER A 28 11.52 2.97 -13.27
N VAL A 29 11.15 4.18 -13.72
CA VAL A 29 9.74 4.56 -13.90
C VAL A 29 9.05 3.62 -14.88
N ASP A 30 9.73 3.23 -15.96
CA ASP A 30 9.20 2.29 -16.94
C ASP A 30 9.00 0.89 -16.36
N GLY A 31 9.90 0.45 -15.47
CA GLY A 31 9.74 -0.82 -14.75
C GLY A 31 8.52 -0.80 -13.84
N ILE A 32 8.33 0.28 -13.07
CA ILE A 32 7.15 0.46 -12.21
C ILE A 32 5.87 0.48 -13.06
N ARG A 33 5.88 1.18 -14.20
CA ARG A 33 4.72 1.27 -15.11
C ARG A 33 4.41 -0.07 -15.77
N ALA A 34 5.44 -0.84 -16.13
CA ALA A 34 5.28 -2.15 -16.75
C ALA A 34 4.57 -3.16 -15.82
N GLU A 35 4.66 -3.00 -14.50
CA GLU A 35 3.89 -3.83 -13.56
C GLU A 35 2.37 -3.66 -13.73
N GLY A 36 1.90 -2.47 -14.17
CA GLY A 36 0.50 -2.21 -14.47
C GLY A 36 -0.46 -2.37 -13.29
N ARG A 37 0.06 -2.44 -12.06
CA ARG A 37 -0.70 -2.72 -10.84
C ARG A 37 -0.03 -2.12 -9.61
N LEU A 38 -0.81 -1.90 -8.56
CA LEU A 38 -0.27 -1.53 -7.25
C LEU A 38 0.59 -2.68 -6.70
N ASN A 39 1.81 -2.40 -6.27
CA ASN A 39 2.69 -3.38 -5.64
C ASN A 39 2.30 -3.57 -4.16
N LEU A 40 1.74 -4.74 -3.81
CA LEU A 40 1.33 -5.07 -2.44
C LEU A 40 2.47 -5.67 -1.62
N GLY A 41 3.53 -6.15 -2.30
CA GLY A 41 4.63 -6.89 -1.70
C GLY A 41 5.31 -6.11 -0.58
N TYR A 42 5.52 -4.81 -0.74
CA TYR A 42 6.11 -3.99 0.32
C TYR A 42 5.29 -4.01 1.61
N LEU A 43 3.98 -3.78 1.51
CA LEU A 43 3.11 -3.74 2.68
C LEU A 43 3.05 -5.11 3.37
N LEU A 44 2.90 -6.18 2.58
CA LEU A 44 2.85 -7.54 3.09
C LEU A 44 4.17 -7.94 3.75
N ASP A 45 5.32 -7.56 3.15
CA ASP A 45 6.64 -7.86 3.71
C ASP A 45 6.89 -7.09 5.01
N PHE A 46 6.53 -5.80 5.06
CA PHE A 46 6.61 -5.02 6.28
C PHE A 46 5.71 -5.58 7.38
N TYR A 47 4.48 -5.98 7.07
CA TYR A 47 3.57 -6.59 8.05
C TYR A 47 4.16 -7.88 8.62
N ARG A 48 4.66 -8.77 7.75
CA ARG A 48 5.24 -10.05 8.13
C ARG A 48 6.47 -9.91 9.03
N HIS A 49 7.30 -8.90 8.80
CA HIS A 49 8.54 -8.68 9.55
C HIS A 49 8.40 -7.70 10.71
N TYR A 50 7.21 -7.12 10.92
CA TYR A 50 7.00 -6.18 12.01
C TYR A 50 6.92 -6.94 13.35
N PRO A 51 7.68 -6.52 14.38
CA PRO A 51 7.76 -7.27 15.64
C PRO A 51 6.48 -7.24 16.47
N ASP A 52 5.54 -6.33 16.16
CA ASP A 52 4.28 -6.18 16.89
C ASP A 52 3.08 -6.07 15.93
N PRO A 53 2.65 -7.19 15.30
CA PRO A 53 1.59 -7.18 14.30
C PRO A 53 0.27 -6.58 14.80
N ALA A 54 -0.01 -6.68 16.10
CA ALA A 54 -1.23 -6.15 16.73
C ALA A 54 -1.33 -4.62 16.66
N HIS A 55 -0.19 -3.92 16.59
CA HIS A 55 -0.13 -2.46 16.49
C HIS A 55 0.36 -1.97 15.13
N PHE A 56 0.47 -2.85 14.14
CA PHE A 56 0.87 -2.47 12.78
C PHE A 56 -0.13 -1.50 12.14
N PHE A 57 -1.43 -1.82 12.24
CA PHE A 57 -2.51 -0.95 11.84
C PHE A 57 -2.96 -0.09 13.02
N LEU A 58 -3.01 1.23 12.84
CA LEU A 58 -3.40 2.15 13.90
C LEU A 58 -4.89 1.96 14.29
N PRO A 59 -5.24 2.06 15.57
CA PRO A 59 -6.62 1.85 16.07
C PRO A 59 -7.61 2.94 15.62
N ASN A 60 -7.12 4.00 14.95
CA ASN A 60 -7.97 5.06 14.40
C ASN A 60 -8.60 4.71 13.04
N HIS A 61 -8.38 3.48 12.54
CA HIS A 61 -8.91 2.98 11.27
C HIS A 61 -8.57 3.86 10.06
N PHE A 62 -7.47 4.61 10.12
CA PHE A 62 -7.09 5.49 9.02
C PHE A 62 -6.64 4.69 7.79
N PHE A 63 -6.08 3.49 7.99
CA PHE A 63 -5.74 2.58 6.88
C PHE A 63 -6.98 2.18 6.09
N ASP A 64 -8.06 1.79 6.77
CA ASP A 64 -9.32 1.37 6.12
C ASP A 64 -9.91 2.50 5.27
N LYS A 65 -9.77 3.76 5.71
CA LYS A 65 -10.19 4.94 4.94
C LYS A 65 -9.36 5.15 3.68
N LEU A 66 -8.05 4.93 3.75
CA LEU A 66 -7.18 4.99 2.57
C LEU A 66 -7.44 3.83 1.60
N ALA A 67 -7.68 2.63 2.12
CA ALA A 67 -8.02 1.45 1.34
C ALA A 67 -9.44 1.47 0.78
N GLY A 68 -10.34 2.28 1.36
CA GLY A 68 -11.76 2.33 1.04
C GLY A 68 -12.58 1.17 1.63
N THR A 69 -11.98 0.31 2.46
CA THR A 69 -12.63 -0.85 3.09
C THR A 69 -11.77 -1.39 4.23
N ALA A 70 -12.41 -2.01 5.24
CA ALA A 70 -11.71 -2.79 6.27
C ALA A 70 -11.22 -4.16 5.75
N THR A 71 -11.85 -4.68 4.69
CA THR A 71 -11.56 -6.02 4.13
C THR A 71 -10.08 -6.20 3.81
N PHE A 72 -9.42 -5.17 3.27
CA PHE A 72 -8.02 -5.29 2.89
C PHE A 72 -7.10 -5.46 4.11
N ARG A 73 -7.37 -4.74 5.21
CA ARG A 73 -6.65 -4.91 6.47
C ARG A 73 -6.87 -6.31 7.04
N GLU A 74 -8.12 -6.75 7.10
CA GLU A 74 -8.52 -8.06 7.62
C GLU A 74 -7.88 -9.21 6.82
N GLN A 75 -7.76 -9.07 5.51
CA GLN A 75 -7.05 -10.02 4.66
C GLN A 75 -5.56 -10.11 4.99
N ILE A 76 -4.90 -8.98 5.25
CA ILE A 76 -3.49 -8.97 5.65
C ILE A 76 -3.33 -9.63 7.03
N GLU A 77 -4.20 -9.26 7.99
CA GLU A 77 -4.19 -9.80 9.35
C GLU A 77 -4.48 -11.31 9.40
N SER A 78 -5.33 -11.81 8.52
CA SER A 78 -5.63 -13.24 8.38
C SER A 78 -4.58 -14.04 7.60
N GLY A 79 -3.54 -13.38 7.08
CA GLY A 79 -2.46 -14.02 6.33
C GLY A 79 -2.85 -14.41 4.91
N ALA A 80 -3.86 -13.76 4.32
CA ALA A 80 -4.21 -13.98 2.92
C ALA A 80 -3.03 -13.65 2.00
N THR A 81 -2.84 -14.49 0.99
CA THR A 81 -1.81 -14.27 -0.04
C THR A 81 -2.17 -13.09 -0.93
N GLU A 82 -1.17 -12.49 -1.57
CA GLU A 82 -1.38 -11.41 -2.53
C GLU A 82 -2.36 -11.83 -3.64
N ALA A 83 -2.30 -13.08 -4.09
CA ALA A 83 -3.18 -13.62 -5.12
C ALA A 83 -4.65 -13.65 -4.65
N GLU A 84 -4.91 -14.06 -3.41
CA GLU A 84 -6.25 -14.10 -2.82
C GLU A 84 -6.83 -12.68 -2.64
N ILE A 85 -6.02 -11.74 -2.16
CA ILE A 85 -6.40 -10.33 -2.03
C ILE A 85 -6.77 -9.76 -3.40
N ARG A 86 -5.96 -9.99 -4.43
CA ARG A 86 -6.26 -9.51 -5.78
C ARG A 86 -7.50 -10.17 -6.37
N LYS A 87 -7.70 -11.46 -6.10
CA LYS A 87 -8.89 -12.20 -6.54
C LYS A 87 -10.16 -11.59 -5.94
N SER A 88 -10.13 -11.14 -4.68
CA SER A 88 -11.30 -10.49 -4.07
C SER A 88 -11.62 -9.12 -4.69
N TRP A 89 -10.63 -8.43 -5.29
CA TRP A 89 -10.84 -7.16 -5.97
C TRP A 89 -11.37 -7.29 -7.39
N ALA A 90 -11.11 -8.43 -8.05
CA ALA A 90 -11.40 -8.63 -9.47
C ALA A 90 -12.85 -8.31 -9.86
N PRO A 91 -13.90 -8.75 -9.13
CA PRO A 91 -15.28 -8.43 -9.49
C PRO A 91 -15.57 -6.91 -9.47
N GLY A 92 -15.05 -6.19 -8.47
CA GLY A 92 -15.23 -4.74 -8.36
C GLY A 92 -14.47 -3.98 -9.46
N LEU A 93 -13.26 -4.43 -9.79
CA LEU A 93 -12.48 -3.87 -10.90
C LEU A 93 -13.16 -4.09 -12.24
N ASP A 94 -13.75 -5.27 -12.48
CA ASP A 94 -14.47 -5.56 -13.72
C ASP A 94 -15.76 -4.74 -13.85
N ALA A 95 -16.50 -4.57 -12.75
CA ALA A 95 -17.63 -3.66 -12.71
C ALA A 95 -17.22 -2.22 -13.02
N PHE A 96 -16.13 -1.74 -12.40
CA PHE A 96 -15.63 -0.38 -12.64
C PHE A 96 -15.14 -0.18 -14.09
N ARG A 97 -14.47 -1.17 -14.69
CA ARG A 97 -14.04 -1.12 -16.10
C ARG A 97 -15.22 -0.94 -17.04
N LYS A 98 -16.34 -1.63 -16.81
CA LYS A 98 -17.58 -1.45 -17.58
C LYS A 98 -18.18 -0.06 -17.38
N THR A 99 -18.23 0.41 -16.13
CA THR A 99 -18.75 1.74 -15.80
C THR A 99 -17.95 2.87 -16.45
N ARG A 100 -16.60 2.81 -16.35
CA ARG A 100 -15.71 3.87 -16.83
C ARG A 100 -15.67 3.98 -18.36
N ALA A 101 -15.93 2.89 -19.08
CA ALA A 101 -15.86 2.85 -20.55
C ALA A 101 -16.76 3.90 -21.23
N ARG A 102 -17.90 4.25 -20.61
CA ARG A 102 -18.83 5.27 -21.11
C ARG A 102 -18.28 6.71 -21.04
N TYR A 103 -17.20 6.91 -20.31
CA TYR A 103 -16.66 8.23 -19.98
C TYR A 103 -15.20 8.40 -20.40
N LEU A 104 -14.63 7.43 -21.13
CA LEU A 104 -13.27 7.55 -21.65
C LEU A 104 -13.24 8.55 -22.81
N LEU A 105 -12.27 9.46 -22.78
CA LEU A 105 -12.01 10.47 -23.82
C LEU A 105 -10.76 10.17 -24.64
N TYR A 106 -10.06 9.09 -24.27
CA TYR A 106 -8.82 8.63 -24.87
C TYR A 106 -8.88 7.12 -24.99
N ASP A 107 -8.26 6.59 -26.05
CA ASP A 107 -8.08 5.15 -26.27
C ASP A 107 -7.14 4.52 -25.23
#